data_AF-A0A7C5DND2-F1
#
_entry.id   AF-A0A7C5DND2-F1
#
_cell.length_a   1.000
_cell.length_b   1.000
_cell.length_c   1.000
_cell.angle_alpha   90.00
_cell.angle_beta   90.00
_cell.angle_gamma   90.00
#
_symmetry.space_group_name_H-M   'P 1'
#
loop_
_entity.id
_entity.type
_entity.pdbx_description
1 polymer ?
#
loop_
_entity_poly.entity_id
_entity_poly.type
_entity_poly.pdbx_seq_one_letter_code
_entity_poly.pdbx_strand_id
1 'polypeptide(L)'
;MEYVEHDIIEISARHFGMTWLAKVGNAHLVLTVDGMSDDDVMEQCQQIAEVCEAYGSPETLLAETRLEEENILKMRNELYGALMPQLAESLDLAVPPARVAEFLGRRRTHREGV
;
A
#
# COMPACT_ATOMS: atom_id res chain seq x y z
N MET A 1 -0.38 9.23 -1.51
CA MET A 1 0.52 8.07 -1.60
C MET A 1 0.69 7.48 -0.21
N GLU A 2 0.57 6.17 -0.12
CA GLU A 2 0.71 5.40 1.12
C GLU A 2 1.56 4.17 0.88
N TYR A 3 2.20 3.67 1.93
CA TYR A 3 3.00 2.44 1.92
C TYR A 3 2.40 1.44 2.92
N VAL A 4 2.28 0.19 2.51
CA VAL A 4 1.80 -0.90 3.38
C VAL A 4 2.56 -2.19 3.10
N GLU A 5 2.91 -2.94 4.15
CA GLU A 5 3.52 -4.26 3.98
C GLU A 5 2.48 -5.28 3.52
N HIS A 6 2.91 -6.28 2.74
CA HIS A 6 1.99 -7.25 2.15
C HIS A 6 1.24 -8.08 3.20
N ASP A 7 1.93 -8.53 4.25
CA ASP A 7 1.33 -9.28 5.36
C ASP A 7 0.26 -8.47 6.11
N ILE A 8 0.51 -7.18 6.30
CA ILE A 8 -0.39 -6.25 6.99
C ILE A 8 -1.71 -6.07 6.23
N ILE A 9 -1.66 -5.80 4.92
CA ILE A 9 -2.89 -5.58 4.14
C ILE A 9 -3.69 -6.88 3.95
N GLU A 10 -3.01 -8.04 3.85
CA GLU A 10 -3.65 -9.37 3.79
C GLU A 10 -4.37 -9.75 5.10
N ILE A 11 -3.87 -9.32 6.26
CA ILE A 11 -4.60 -9.49 7.53
C ILE A 11 -5.92 -8.71 7.50
N SER A 12 -5.90 -7.46 7.02
CA SER A 12 -7.09 -6.64 6.89
C SER A 12 -8.08 -7.18 5.85
N ALA A 13 -7.58 -7.62 4.69
CA ALA A 13 -8.41 -8.26 3.66
C ALA A 13 -9.18 -9.46 4.24
N ARG A 14 -8.49 -10.36 4.95
CA ARG A 14 -9.11 -11.52 5.61
C ARG A 14 -10.12 -11.13 6.67
N HIS A 15 -9.88 -10.05 7.43
CA HIS A 15 -10.82 -9.55 8.43
C HIS A 15 -12.19 -9.19 7.81
N PHE A 16 -12.21 -8.72 6.56
CA PHE A 16 -13.44 -8.39 5.83
C PHE A 16 -13.96 -9.50 4.91
N GLY A 17 -13.32 -10.68 4.90
CA GLY A 17 -13.65 -11.75 3.94
C GLY A 17 -13.35 -11.36 2.48
N MET A 18 -12.42 -10.42 2.29
CA MET A 18 -11.94 -9.94 1.00
C MET A 18 -10.56 -10.53 0.69
N THR A 19 -10.06 -10.31 -0.52
CA THR A 19 -8.71 -10.65 -0.93
C THR A 19 -7.98 -9.40 -1.38
N TRP A 20 -6.70 -9.27 -1.01
CA TRP A 20 -5.86 -8.25 -1.61
C TRP A 20 -5.59 -8.59 -3.09
N LEU A 21 -5.58 -7.57 -3.96
CA LEU A 21 -5.48 -7.77 -5.41
C LEU A 21 -4.07 -8.21 -5.82
N ALA A 22 -3.04 -7.52 -5.34
CA ALA A 22 -1.66 -7.80 -5.71
C ALA A 22 -1.18 -9.14 -5.11
N LYS A 23 -0.68 -10.03 -5.98
CA LYS A 23 -0.22 -11.37 -5.60
C LYS A 23 1.29 -11.49 -5.42
N VAL A 24 2.02 -10.47 -5.85
CA VAL A 24 3.48 -10.38 -5.80
C VAL A 24 3.92 -9.12 -5.08
N GLY A 25 5.14 -9.15 -4.55
CA GLY A 25 5.73 -8.04 -3.79
C GLY A 25 5.54 -8.15 -2.28
N ASN A 26 6.55 -7.66 -1.55
CA ASN A 26 6.58 -7.70 -0.08
C ASN A 26 5.96 -6.45 0.57
N ALA A 27 5.64 -5.45 -0.23
CA ALA A 27 4.99 -4.21 0.18
C ALA A 27 4.35 -3.54 -1.04
N HIS A 28 3.41 -2.64 -0.79
CA HIS A 28 2.59 -1.99 -1.81
C HIS A 28 2.61 -0.48 -1.61
N LEU A 29 2.65 0.24 -2.73
CA LEU A 29 2.34 1.67 -2.77
C LEU A 29 0.89 1.83 -3.22
N VAL A 30 0.08 2.52 -2.41
CA VAL A 30 -1.30 2.87 -2.77
C VAL A 30 -1.32 4.34 -3.17
N LEU A 31 -1.73 4.60 -4.40
CA LEU A 31 -1.76 5.94 -4.99
C LEU A 31 -3.20 6.31 -5.29
N THR A 32 -3.63 7.45 -4.76
CA THR A 32 -4.88 8.11 -5.15
C THR A 32 -4.48 9.28 -6.06
N VAL A 33 -5.04 9.30 -7.26
CA VAL A 33 -4.79 10.30 -8.28
C VAL A 33 -6.08 11.09 -8.47
N ASP A 34 -5.96 12.42 -8.47
CA ASP A 34 -7.07 13.36 -8.67
C ASP A 34 -6.71 14.27 -9.85
N GLY A 35 -7.70 14.59 -10.68
CA GLY A 35 -7.48 15.31 -11.92
C GLY A 35 -8.73 16.07 -12.37
N MET A 36 -8.59 16.88 -13.41
CA MET A 36 -9.65 17.76 -13.90
C MET A 36 -10.69 17.02 -14.77
N SER A 37 -10.37 15.80 -15.20
CA SER A 37 -11.23 14.91 -16.00
C SER A 37 -10.74 13.46 -15.91
N ASP A 38 -11.56 12.50 -16.32
CA ASP A 38 -11.18 11.09 -16.38
C ASP A 38 -9.97 10.86 -17.30
N ASP A 39 -9.90 11.54 -18.44
CA ASP A 39 -8.76 11.44 -19.38
C ASP A 39 -7.45 11.93 -18.74
N ASP A 40 -7.51 13.04 -17.98
CA ASP A 40 -6.36 13.59 -17.24
C ASP A 40 -5.87 12.62 -16.15
N VAL A 41 -6.79 12.04 -15.38
CA VAL A 41 -6.46 11.02 -14.37
C VAL A 41 -5.82 9.79 -15.02
N MET A 42 -6.36 9.31 -16.14
CA MET A 42 -5.82 8.16 -16.87
C MET A 42 -4.43 8.43 -17.43
N GLU A 43 -4.18 9.63 -17.97
CA GLU A 43 -2.85 10.03 -18.45
C GLU A 43 -1.83 10.03 -17.29
N GLN A 44 -2.21 10.57 -16.13
CA GLN A 44 -1.35 10.58 -14.94
C GLN A 44 -1.08 9.15 -14.43
N CYS A 45 -2.10 8.29 -14.38
CA CYS A 45 -1.95 6.89 -13.99
C CYS A 45 -0.98 6.13 -14.92
N GLN A 46 -1.04 6.39 -16.23
CA GLN A 46 -0.12 5.81 -17.21
C GLN A 46 1.34 6.25 -16.95
N GLN A 47 1.57 7.55 -16.73
CA GLN A 47 2.90 8.07 -16.42
C GLN A 47 3.46 7.47 -15.13
N ILE A 48 2.61 7.31 -14.11
CA ILE A 48 2.98 6.68 -12.84
C ILE A 48 3.36 5.20 -13.08
N ALA A 49 2.58 4.46 -13.85
CA ALA A 49 2.85 3.06 -14.15
C ALA A 49 4.19 2.87 -14.88
N GLU A 50 4.51 3.73 -15.84
CA GLU A 50 5.79 3.73 -16.57
C GLU A 50 6.98 3.97 -15.64
N VAL A 51 6.84 4.90 -14.69
CA VAL A 51 7.86 5.12 -13.65
C VAL A 51 7.99 3.88 -12.76
N CYS A 52 6.89 3.31 -12.29
CA CYS A 52 6.91 2.10 -11.46
C CYS A 52 7.62 0.93 -12.18
N GLU A 53 7.32 0.70 -13.45
CA GLU A 53 7.97 -0.33 -14.27
C GLU A 53 9.47 -0.06 -14.45
N ALA A 54 9.85 1.18 -14.78
CA ALA A 54 11.25 1.57 -14.96
C ALA A 54 12.12 1.35 -13.70
N TYR A 55 11.52 1.43 -12.51
CA TYR A 55 12.18 1.18 -11.23
C TYR A 55 11.96 -0.24 -10.67
N GLY A 56 11.44 -1.17 -11.49
CA GLY A 56 11.38 -2.59 -11.16
C GLY A 56 10.17 -3.02 -10.35
N SER A 57 9.06 -2.26 -10.40
CA SER A 57 7.79 -2.73 -9.84
C SER A 57 7.29 -3.93 -10.65
N PRO A 58 7.02 -5.08 -10.02
CA PRO A 58 6.63 -6.30 -10.73
C PRO A 58 5.21 -6.25 -11.29
N GLU A 59 4.33 -5.44 -10.70
CA GLU A 59 2.92 -5.31 -11.08
C GLU A 59 2.43 -3.91 -10.70
N THR A 60 1.59 -3.30 -11.53
CA THR A 60 0.84 -2.07 -11.21
C THR A 60 -0.63 -2.34 -11.48
N LEU A 61 -1.47 -2.11 -10.48
CA LEU A 61 -2.90 -2.38 -10.52
C LEU A 61 -3.68 -1.06 -10.42
N LEU A 62 -4.66 -0.90 -11.30
CA LEU A 62 -5.59 0.23 -11.26
C LEU A 62 -6.94 -0.27 -10.74
N ALA A 63 -7.57 0.51 -9.86
CA ALA A 63 -8.97 0.30 -9.52
C ALA A 63 -9.83 0.85 -10.67
N GLU A 64 -10.45 -0.04 -11.44
CA GLU A 64 -11.23 0.35 -12.62
C GLU A 64 -12.67 0.70 -12.26
N THR A 65 -13.13 0.24 -11.10
CA THR A 65 -14.48 0.46 -10.59
C THR A 65 -14.48 1.14 -9.23
N ARG A 66 -15.54 1.92 -8.95
CA ARG A 66 -15.80 2.48 -7.61
C ARG A 66 -15.81 1.41 -6.52
N LEU A 67 -16.29 0.20 -6.82
CA LEU A 67 -16.32 -0.89 -5.86
C LEU A 67 -14.90 -1.36 -5.50
N GLU A 68 -13.99 -1.45 -6.47
CA GLU A 68 -12.60 -1.78 -6.22
C GLU A 68 -11.90 -0.69 -5.39
N GLU A 69 -12.14 0.58 -5.74
CA GLU A 69 -11.63 1.72 -4.96
C GLU A 69 -12.13 1.67 -3.52
N GLU A 70 -13.44 1.51 -3.31
CA GLU A 70 -14.06 1.40 -1.99
C GLU A 70 -13.50 0.22 -1.19
N ASN A 71 -13.26 -0.93 -1.84
CA ASN A 71 -12.65 -2.10 -1.19
C ASN A 71 -11.20 -1.84 -0.77
N ILE A 72 -10.39 -1.22 -1.63
CA ILE A 72 -9.00 -0.85 -1.31
C ILE A 72 -8.99 0.12 -0.12
N LEU A 73 -9.82 1.17 -0.18
CA LEU A 73 -9.93 2.18 0.88
C LEU A 73 -10.40 1.56 2.19
N LYS A 74 -11.35 0.63 2.16
CA LYS A 74 -11.85 -0.07 3.35
C LYS A 74 -10.76 -0.90 4.01
N MET A 75 -10.04 -1.72 3.25
CA MET A 75 -8.94 -2.53 3.80
C MET A 75 -7.82 -1.66 4.38
N ARG A 76 -7.52 -0.52 3.75
CA ARG A 76 -6.55 0.45 4.25
C ARG A 76 -7.02 1.14 5.54
N ASN A 77 -8.24 1.67 5.56
CA ASN A 77 -8.74 2.49 6.67
C ASN A 77 -8.83 1.69 7.98
N GLU A 78 -9.12 0.40 7.88
CA GLU A 78 -9.38 -0.47 9.02
C GLU A 78 -8.20 -1.39 9.37
N LEU A 79 -6.98 -1.05 8.93
CA LEU A 79 -5.76 -1.77 9.29
C LEU A 79 -5.63 -1.90 10.82
N TYR A 80 -5.82 -0.81 11.56
CA TYR A 80 -5.72 -0.84 13.02
C TYR A 80 -6.77 -1.74 13.64
N GLY A 81 -8.03 -1.65 13.19
CA GLY A 81 -9.11 -2.53 13.68
C GLY A 81 -8.79 -4.01 13.47
N ALA A 82 -8.23 -4.35 12.31
CA ALA A 82 -7.81 -5.72 12.00
C ALA A 82 -6.58 -6.19 12.80
N LEU A 83 -5.66 -5.28 13.13
CA LEU A 83 -4.37 -5.59 13.78
C LEU A 83 -4.41 -5.50 15.30
N MET A 84 -5.35 -4.76 15.90
CA MET A 84 -5.44 -4.51 17.35
C MET A 84 -5.21 -5.76 18.24
N PRO A 85 -5.73 -6.96 17.90
CA PRO A 85 -5.49 -8.15 18.73
C PRO A 85 -4.03 -8.61 18.80
N GLN A 86 -3.21 -8.24 17.82
CA GLN A 86 -1.81 -8.68 17.66
C GLN A 86 -0.81 -7.52 17.76
N LEU A 87 -1.30 -6.28 17.85
CA LEU A 87 -0.47 -5.09 17.87
C LEU A 87 0.07 -4.84 19.26
N ALA A 88 1.38 -5.00 19.43
CA ALA A 88 2.06 -4.70 20.69
C ALA A 88 2.04 -3.19 21.00
N GLU A 89 2.36 -2.37 20.00
CA GLU A 89 2.38 -0.90 20.11
C GLU A 89 2.13 -0.27 18.74
N SER A 90 1.38 0.84 18.72
CA SER A 90 1.24 1.71 17.56
C SER A 90 2.13 2.92 17.73
N LEU A 91 3.02 3.16 16.77
CA LEU A 91 3.97 4.27 16.80
C LEU A 91 3.70 5.23 15.65
N ASP A 92 3.39 6.48 15.97
CA ASP A 92 3.29 7.57 15.01
C ASP A 92 4.61 8.37 15.01
N LEU A 93 5.30 8.35 13.86
CA LEU A 93 6.66 8.87 13.74
C LEU A 93 6.83 9.64 12.44
N ALA A 94 7.51 10.78 12.53
CA ALA A 94 7.86 11.60 11.37
C ALA A 94 9.35 11.46 11.04
N VAL A 95 9.67 11.24 9.77
CA VAL A 95 11.03 11.26 9.21
C VAL A 95 11.03 12.03 7.88
N PRO A 96 12.18 12.56 7.42
CA PRO A 96 12.29 13.14 6.09
C PRO A 96 11.87 12.11 5.01
N PRO A 97 11.10 12.49 3.98
CA PRO A 97 10.65 11.55 2.94
C PRO A 97 11.79 10.75 2.31
N ALA A 98 12.93 11.40 2.04
CA ALA A 98 14.13 10.77 1.48
C ALA A 98 14.78 9.71 2.40
N ARG A 99 14.37 9.63 3.67
CA ARG A 99 14.87 8.66 4.67
C ARG A 99 13.84 7.61 5.08
N VAL A 100 12.64 7.61 4.48
CA VAL A 100 11.60 6.61 4.78
C VAL A 100 12.10 5.19 4.49
N ALA A 101 12.76 4.98 3.34
CA ALA A 101 13.31 3.66 2.99
C ALA A 101 14.38 3.18 3.99
N GLU A 102 15.29 4.07 4.40
CA GLU A 102 16.30 3.77 5.43
C GLU A 102 15.64 3.42 6.78
N PHE A 103 14.64 4.20 7.18
CA PHE A 103 13.89 4.02 8.41
C PHE A 103 13.15 2.67 8.44
N LEU A 104 12.47 2.31 7.35
CA LEU A 104 11.76 1.02 7.22
C LEU A 104 12.73 -0.15 7.14
N GLY A 105 13.84 -0.02 6.39
CA GLY A 105 14.85 -1.07 6.23
C GLY A 105 15.53 -1.48 7.54
N ARG A 106 15.82 -0.52 8.42
CA ARG A 106 16.38 -0.78 9.76
C ARG A 106 15.51 -1.69 10.63
N ARG A 107 14.19 -1.69 10.43
CA ARG A 107 13.26 -2.54 11.19
C ARG A 107 13.22 -3.98 10.69
N ARG A 108 13.48 -4.23 9.40
CA ARG A 108 13.46 -5.60 8.84
C ARG A 108 14.63 -6.45 9.28
N THR A 109 15.83 -5.90 9.38
CA THR A 109 17.03 -6.62 9.85
C THR A 109 16.91 -7.14 11.29
N HIS A 110 16.01 -6.57 12.10
CA HIS A 110 15.78 -7.06 13.47
C HIS A 110 14.75 -8.20 13.55
N ARG A 111 13.90 -8.36 12.53
CA ARG A 111 12.86 -9.40 12.45
C ARG A 111 13.41 -10.76 12.00
N GLU A 112 14.57 -10.78 11.33
CA GLU A 112 15.28 -11.99 10.87
C GLU A 112 16.33 -12.52 11.88
N GLY A 113 16.49 -11.83 13.03
CA GLY A 113 17.48 -12.15 14.06
C GLY A 113 16.91 -12.82 15.32
N VAL A 114 15.69 -13.36 15.28
CA VAL A 114 15.04 -14.10 16.37
C VAL A 114 14.53 -15.44 15.87
#